data_AF-A0A519V9S3-F1
#
_entry.id   AF-A0A519V9S3-F1
#
_cell.length_a   1.000
_cell.length_b   1.000
_cell.length_c   1.000
_cell.angle_alpha   90.00
_cell.angle_beta   90.00
_cell.angle_gamma   90.00
#
_symmetry.space_group_name_H-M   'P 1'
#
loop_
_entity.id
_entity.type
_entity.pdbx_description
1 polymer ?
#
loop_
_entity_poly.entity_id
_entity_poly.type
_entity_poly.pdbx_seq_one_letter_code
_entity_poly.pdbx_strand_id
1 'polypeptide(L)'
;MDNKQFLRIEDVAEKLNVSQKTVRRHIHSGKLKSSKIGGLHRVEENDLQHFINQSVYENIVPQTEKKVKPKSTKTDVINWIDISDDWDNPAKTDFTSADLFCGAGGMAKGFEMAGFKQLCGLDWFKEAGETYRANLSHPLVEGDITQRNIKDQFINTVKKQLKGKSLTVLSGGFPCQGFSMSGSRIIEDQRNSLYKDMLEIIKELQPQFIVAENVKGLRSMLKGKVEDKIKADIRALGYEVNVTVLNAAYYYVPQKRERVIFIANRINKVNQHPTPLLEPGSYVTTKEAIADLIDLKDDEAFNHVRTKHS
;
A
#
# COMPACT_ATOMS: atom_id res chain seq x y z
N MET A 1 33.92 -42.65 19.21
CA MET A 1 32.69 -42.85 18.43
C MET A 1 31.78 -41.70 18.80
N ASP A 2 31.64 -40.70 17.93
CA ASP A 2 30.78 -39.55 18.20
C ASP A 2 29.32 -40.01 18.28
N ASN A 3 28.73 -39.85 19.45
CA ASN A 3 27.34 -40.20 19.70
C ASN A 3 26.47 -39.11 19.06
N LYS A 4 26.05 -39.31 17.80
CA LYS A 4 25.21 -38.36 17.09
C LYS A 4 23.86 -38.22 17.79
N GLN A 5 23.67 -37.10 18.49
CA GLN A 5 22.41 -36.80 19.17
C GLN A 5 21.41 -36.20 18.17
N PHE A 6 20.28 -36.88 17.99
CA PHE A 6 19.20 -36.47 17.10
C PHE A 6 18.02 -35.94 17.91
N LEU A 7 17.64 -34.68 17.64
CA LEU A 7 16.52 -33.99 18.27
C LEU A 7 15.22 -34.19 17.50
N ARG A 8 14.08 -34.19 18.21
CA ARG A 8 12.75 -34.10 17.61
C ARG A 8 12.46 -32.66 17.21
N ILE A 9 11.48 -32.47 16.33
CA ILE A 9 11.03 -31.13 15.91
C ILE A 9 10.56 -30.30 17.11
N GLU A 10 9.95 -30.95 18.10
CA GLU A 10 9.53 -30.35 19.38
C GLU A 10 10.72 -29.77 20.15
N ASP A 11 11.74 -30.59 20.41
CA ASP A 11 12.95 -30.16 21.14
C ASP A 11 13.67 -29.02 20.41
N VAL A 12 13.71 -29.06 19.07
CA VAL A 12 14.28 -27.99 18.24
C VAL A 12 13.45 -26.70 18.34
N ALA A 13 12.13 -26.82 18.39
CA ALA A 13 11.21 -25.69 18.49
C ALA A 13 11.38 -24.96 19.84
N GLU A 14 11.53 -25.71 20.92
CA GLU A 14 11.83 -25.17 22.25
C GLU A 14 13.21 -24.47 22.29
N LYS A 15 14.26 -25.13 21.78
CA LYS A 15 15.62 -24.55 21.74
C LYS A 15 15.71 -23.26 20.92
N LEU A 16 14.91 -23.15 19.86
CA LEU A 16 14.85 -21.95 19.01
C LEU A 16 13.81 -20.93 19.47
N ASN A 17 13.00 -21.25 20.48
CA ASN A 17 11.85 -20.47 20.92
C ASN A 17 10.89 -20.08 19.76
N VAL A 18 10.54 -21.05 18.90
CA VAL A 18 9.62 -20.88 17.77
C VAL A 18 8.61 -22.01 17.70
N SER A 19 7.54 -21.86 16.91
CA SER A 19 6.59 -22.97 16.69
C SER A 19 7.22 -24.15 15.93
N GLN A 20 6.73 -25.37 16.15
CA GLN A 20 7.10 -26.54 15.33
C GLN A 20 6.83 -26.33 13.83
N LYS A 21 5.82 -25.52 13.48
CA LYS A 21 5.52 -25.14 12.08
C LYS A 21 6.66 -24.32 11.47
N THR A 22 7.26 -23.44 12.24
CA THR A 22 8.43 -22.65 11.85
C THR A 22 9.64 -23.57 11.61
N VAL A 23 9.90 -24.52 12.51
CA VAL A 23 10.98 -25.51 12.34
C VAL A 23 10.78 -26.34 11.07
N ARG A 24 9.56 -26.85 10.82
CA ARG A 24 9.22 -27.57 9.58
C ARG A 24 9.46 -26.70 8.35
N ARG A 25 9.15 -25.40 8.39
CA ARG A 25 9.42 -24.47 7.28
C ARG A 25 10.92 -24.28 7.03
N HIS A 26 11.75 -24.21 8.08
CA HIS A 26 13.22 -24.15 7.93
C HIS A 26 13.78 -25.42 7.29
N ILE A 27 13.22 -26.58 7.65
CA ILE A 27 13.58 -27.87 7.03
C ILE A 27 13.16 -27.90 5.55
N HIS A 28 11.92 -27.54 5.22
CA HIS A 28 11.43 -27.55 3.84
C HIS A 28 12.14 -26.55 2.92
N SER A 29 12.58 -25.41 3.48
CA SER A 29 13.38 -24.43 2.74
C SER A 29 14.86 -24.79 2.63
N GLY A 30 15.29 -25.92 3.22
CA GLY A 30 16.67 -26.38 3.23
C GLY A 30 17.59 -25.59 4.17
N LYS A 31 17.06 -24.64 4.95
CA LYS A 31 17.84 -23.82 5.90
C LYS A 31 18.29 -24.63 7.11
N LEU A 32 17.47 -25.56 7.58
CA LEU A 32 17.81 -26.46 8.69
C LEU A 32 17.88 -27.89 8.15
N LYS A 33 19.07 -28.51 8.23
CA LYS A 33 19.24 -29.90 7.81
C LYS A 33 18.50 -30.84 8.76
N SER A 34 17.94 -31.90 8.19
CA SER A 34 17.28 -32.95 8.95
C SER A 34 17.42 -34.29 8.24
N SER A 35 17.41 -35.36 9.01
CA SER A 35 17.36 -36.74 8.53
C SER A 35 16.00 -37.35 8.85
N LYS A 36 15.50 -38.24 7.98
CA LYS A 36 14.30 -39.02 8.29
C LYS A 36 14.70 -40.29 9.02
N ILE A 37 14.31 -40.42 10.29
CA ILE A 37 14.52 -41.62 11.11
C ILE A 37 13.13 -42.14 11.50
N GLY A 38 12.78 -43.34 11.05
CA GLY A 38 11.43 -43.90 11.26
C GLY A 38 10.31 -43.07 10.59
N GLY A 39 10.58 -42.47 9.42
CA GLY A 39 9.62 -41.63 8.69
C GLY A 39 9.44 -40.21 9.23
N LEU A 40 10.00 -39.89 10.40
CA LEU A 40 9.91 -38.57 11.02
C LEU A 40 11.21 -37.79 10.85
N HIS A 41 11.10 -36.46 10.66
CA HIS A 41 12.28 -35.59 10.63
C HIS A 41 12.95 -35.53 12.01
N ARG A 42 14.27 -35.62 12.01
CA ARG A 42 15.16 -35.47 13.15
C ARG A 42 16.31 -34.55 12.76
N VAL A 43 16.72 -33.68 13.67
CA VAL A 43 17.79 -32.70 13.44
C VAL A 43 18.99 -33.11 14.29
N GLU A 44 20.17 -33.24 13.69
CA GLU A 44 21.40 -33.49 14.45
C GLU A 44 21.74 -32.23 15.27
N GLU A 45 22.17 -32.37 16.54
CA GLU A 45 22.49 -31.21 17.39
C GLU A 45 23.50 -30.26 16.72
N ASN A 46 24.48 -30.81 16.00
CA ASN A 46 25.46 -30.04 15.23
C ASN A 46 24.82 -29.20 14.11
N ASP A 47 23.83 -29.75 13.41
CA ASP A 47 23.09 -29.02 12.37
C ASP A 47 22.22 -27.90 12.98
N LEU A 48 21.68 -28.11 14.18
CA LEU A 48 20.95 -27.08 14.92
C LEU A 48 21.90 -25.95 15.36
N GLN A 49 23.06 -26.29 15.93
CA GLN A 49 24.07 -25.30 16.32
C GLN A 49 24.60 -24.52 15.11
N HIS A 50 24.82 -25.21 13.98
CA HIS A 50 25.19 -24.55 12.74
C HIS A 50 24.11 -23.57 12.26
N PHE A 51 22.84 -23.97 12.32
CA PHE A 51 21.71 -23.12 11.98
C PHE A 51 21.60 -21.89 12.89
N ILE A 52 21.77 -22.06 14.20
CA ILE A 52 21.77 -20.95 15.18
C ILE A 52 22.91 -19.98 14.86
N ASN A 53 24.14 -20.49 14.71
CA ASN A 53 25.31 -19.68 14.40
C ASN A 53 25.19 -18.95 13.07
N GLN A 54 24.62 -19.61 12.05
CA GLN A 54 24.36 -19.01 10.75
C GLN A 54 23.26 -17.94 10.84
N SER A 55 22.21 -18.15 11.62
CA SER A 55 21.15 -17.16 11.84
C SER A 55 21.63 -15.94 12.63
N VAL A 56 22.53 -16.13 13.59
CA VAL A 56 23.19 -15.03 14.33
C VAL A 56 24.14 -14.26 13.42
N TYR A 57 24.91 -14.95 12.57
CA TYR A 57 25.78 -14.31 11.57
C TYR A 57 24.99 -13.58 10.47
N GLU A 58 23.86 -14.13 10.02
CA GLU A 58 22.90 -13.48 9.09
C GLU A 58 22.16 -12.29 9.73
N ASN A 59 22.15 -12.17 11.07
CA ASN A 59 21.60 -11.03 11.80
C ASN A 59 22.65 -9.96 12.11
N ILE A 60 23.94 -10.34 12.20
CA ILE A 60 25.07 -9.42 12.45
C ILE A 60 25.61 -8.82 11.14
N VAL A 61 25.59 -9.59 10.05
CA VAL A 61 25.93 -9.10 8.71
C VAL A 61 24.65 -8.53 8.10
N PRO A 62 24.61 -7.25 7.66
CA PRO A 62 23.47 -6.72 6.93
C PRO A 62 23.22 -7.65 5.75
N GLN A 63 22.05 -8.28 5.71
CA GLN A 63 21.71 -9.20 4.64
C GLN A 63 21.82 -8.45 3.32
N THR A 64 22.90 -8.68 2.58
CA THR A 64 22.99 -8.30 1.18
C THR A 64 21.83 -8.99 0.50
N GLU A 65 20.85 -8.19 0.11
CA GLU A 65 19.60 -8.66 -0.48
C GLU A 65 19.90 -9.77 -1.48
N LYS A 66 19.31 -10.96 -1.29
CA LYS A 66 19.21 -11.91 -2.39
C LYS A 66 18.55 -11.15 -3.53
N LYS A 67 19.33 -10.86 -4.58
CA LYS A 67 18.84 -10.21 -5.81
C LYS A 67 17.73 -11.06 -6.40
N VAL A 68 16.50 -10.81 -5.96
CA VAL A 68 15.32 -11.07 -6.77
C VAL A 68 15.55 -10.22 -8.00
N LYS A 69 15.82 -10.84 -9.16
CA LYS A 69 15.85 -10.08 -10.42
C LYS A 69 14.55 -9.29 -10.47
N PRO A 70 14.58 -7.95 -10.43
CA PRO A 70 13.35 -7.18 -10.40
C PRO A 70 12.59 -7.53 -11.69
N LYS A 71 11.31 -7.89 -11.55
CA LYS A 71 10.45 -8.17 -12.72
C LYS A 71 10.30 -6.94 -13.62
N SER A 72 10.65 -5.75 -13.11
CA SER A 72 10.75 -4.50 -13.85
C SER A 72 12.23 -4.13 -14.04
N THR A 73 12.62 -3.81 -15.27
CA THR A 73 13.96 -3.28 -15.61
C THR A 73 14.06 -1.76 -15.47
N LYS A 74 12.99 -1.09 -15.00
CA LYS A 74 12.93 0.37 -14.89
C LYS A 74 13.67 0.84 -13.63
N THR A 75 14.71 1.65 -13.80
CA THR A 75 15.29 2.47 -12.73
C THR A 75 14.53 3.79 -12.71
N ASP A 76 13.73 4.02 -11.67
CA ASP A 76 13.00 5.27 -11.53
C ASP A 76 13.96 6.40 -11.14
N VAL A 77 13.88 7.51 -11.85
CA VAL A 77 14.46 8.78 -11.39
C VAL A 77 13.41 9.43 -10.51
N ILE A 78 13.63 9.41 -9.20
CA ILE A 78 12.66 9.85 -8.20
C ILE A 78 13.16 11.15 -7.59
N ASN A 79 12.28 12.15 -7.53
CA ASN A 79 12.59 13.37 -6.77
C ASN A 79 12.16 13.12 -5.34
N TRP A 80 13.12 12.86 -4.46
CA TRP A 80 12.85 12.65 -3.05
C TRP A 80 12.76 13.98 -2.31
N ILE A 81 11.94 14.04 -1.26
CA ILE A 81 11.87 15.14 -0.30
C ILE A 81 11.82 14.57 1.12
N ASP A 82 12.61 15.15 2.01
CA ASP A 82 12.50 14.88 3.45
C ASP A 82 11.31 15.66 4.01
N ILE A 83 10.41 14.95 4.69
CA ILE A 83 9.20 15.51 5.31
C ILE A 83 9.20 15.33 6.83
N SER A 84 10.32 14.96 7.43
CA SER A 84 10.41 14.62 8.85
C SER A 84 9.94 15.78 9.74
N ASP A 85 10.32 17.01 9.39
CA ASP A 85 9.93 18.21 10.14
C ASP A 85 8.42 18.53 10.01
N ASP A 86 7.81 18.17 8.89
CA ASP A 86 6.40 18.45 8.58
C ASP A 86 5.45 17.32 9.02
N TRP A 87 5.98 16.15 9.40
CA TRP A 87 5.17 14.94 9.65
C TRP A 87 4.19 15.10 10.80
N ASP A 88 4.66 15.63 11.93
CA ASP A 88 3.85 15.80 13.15
C ASP A 88 3.10 17.14 13.18
N ASN A 89 3.63 18.17 12.51
CA ASN A 89 3.10 19.53 12.57
C ASN A 89 3.01 20.19 11.18
N PRO A 90 2.22 19.62 10.26
CA PRO A 90 2.09 20.18 8.93
C PRO A 90 1.47 21.59 8.99
N ALA A 91 2.01 22.50 8.19
CA ALA A 91 1.50 23.86 8.11
C ALA A 91 0.04 23.88 7.61
N LYS A 92 -0.80 24.75 8.20
CA LYS A 92 -2.12 25.02 7.63
C LYS A 92 -1.96 25.74 6.29
N THR A 93 -2.69 25.28 5.28
CA THR A 93 -2.62 25.83 3.92
C THR A 93 -4.00 26.21 3.41
N ASP A 94 -4.02 27.04 2.35
CA ASP A 94 -5.22 27.27 1.54
C ASP A 94 -5.37 26.24 0.41
N PHE A 95 -4.56 25.17 0.41
CA PHE A 95 -4.62 24.14 -0.61
C PHE A 95 -5.89 23.29 -0.48
N THR A 96 -6.39 22.85 -1.61
CA THR A 96 -7.65 22.13 -1.71
C THR A 96 -7.46 20.76 -2.33
N SER A 97 -8.15 19.76 -1.80
CA SER A 97 -8.11 18.39 -2.30
C SER A 97 -9.51 17.87 -2.59
N ALA A 98 -9.63 16.97 -3.56
CA ALA A 98 -10.84 16.19 -3.81
C ALA A 98 -10.41 14.76 -4.16
N ASP A 99 -11.22 13.76 -3.81
CA ASP A 99 -10.82 12.35 -3.84
C ASP A 99 -11.84 11.49 -4.58
N LEU A 100 -11.38 10.75 -5.59
CA LEU A 100 -12.17 9.79 -6.36
C LEU A 100 -11.86 8.37 -5.87
N PHE A 101 -12.87 7.50 -5.87
CA PHE A 101 -12.74 6.15 -5.29
C PHE A 101 -12.30 6.23 -3.82
N CYS A 102 -12.89 7.17 -3.07
CA CYS A 102 -12.39 7.59 -1.77
C CYS A 102 -12.56 6.53 -0.67
N GLY A 103 -13.39 5.50 -0.90
CA GLY A 103 -13.74 4.50 0.08
C GLY A 103 -14.16 5.14 1.41
N ALA A 104 -13.65 4.58 2.52
CA ALA A 104 -13.89 5.09 3.87
C ALA A 104 -13.16 6.43 4.17
N GLY A 105 -12.41 6.99 3.22
CA GLY A 105 -11.82 8.33 3.33
C GLY A 105 -10.38 8.37 3.86
N GLY A 106 -9.61 7.29 3.77
CA GLY A 106 -8.23 7.26 4.24
C GLY A 106 -7.31 8.29 3.56
N MET A 107 -7.45 8.45 2.23
CA MET A 107 -6.67 9.44 1.47
C MET A 107 -7.13 10.88 1.76
N ALA A 108 -8.45 11.11 1.78
CA ALA A 108 -9.04 12.37 2.25
C ALA A 108 -8.53 12.77 3.65
N LYS A 109 -8.50 11.83 4.60
CA LYS A 109 -8.01 12.08 5.97
C LYS A 109 -6.52 12.44 5.98
N GLY A 110 -5.71 11.75 5.17
CA GLY A 110 -4.30 12.08 5.00
C GLY A 110 -4.08 13.52 4.50
N PHE A 111 -4.89 13.98 3.53
CA PHE A 111 -4.84 15.37 3.07
C PHE A 111 -5.27 16.37 4.15
N GLU A 112 -6.35 16.11 4.90
CA GLU A 112 -6.74 16.95 6.02
C GLU A 112 -5.63 17.05 7.08
N MET A 113 -5.01 15.91 7.42
CA MET A 113 -3.88 15.87 8.34
C MET A 113 -2.72 16.69 7.82
N ALA A 114 -2.41 16.62 6.52
CA ALA A 114 -1.39 17.44 5.86
C ALA A 114 -1.77 18.93 5.67
N GLY A 115 -2.89 19.40 6.26
CA GLY A 115 -3.27 20.81 6.25
C GLY A 115 -4.02 21.26 4.98
N PHE A 116 -4.52 20.33 4.16
CA PHE A 116 -5.37 20.63 3.01
C PHE A 116 -6.84 20.75 3.43
N LYS A 117 -7.58 21.57 2.70
CA LYS A 117 -9.04 21.59 2.75
C LYS A 117 -9.63 20.58 1.77
N GLN A 118 -10.07 19.44 2.28
CA GLN A 118 -10.79 18.46 1.48
C GLN A 118 -12.18 18.99 1.10
N LEU A 119 -12.48 19.00 -0.20
CA LEU A 119 -13.69 19.57 -0.77
C LEU A 119 -14.78 18.52 -1.00
N CYS A 120 -14.43 17.36 -1.55
CA CYS A 120 -15.43 16.34 -1.90
C CYS A 120 -14.78 14.97 -2.08
N GLY A 121 -15.48 13.92 -1.66
CA GLY A 121 -15.20 12.53 -2.04
C GLY A 121 -16.20 12.01 -3.06
N LEU A 122 -15.81 11.02 -3.86
CA LEU A 122 -16.71 10.20 -4.68
C LEU A 122 -16.42 8.72 -4.42
N ASP A 123 -17.45 7.97 -4.05
CA ASP A 123 -17.41 6.51 -4.03
C ASP A 123 -18.80 5.95 -4.31
N TRP A 124 -18.89 4.71 -4.78
CA TRP A 124 -20.15 4.03 -5.06
C TRP A 124 -20.55 3.05 -3.95
N PHE A 125 -19.62 2.65 -3.09
CA PHE A 125 -19.85 1.62 -2.09
C PHE A 125 -20.43 2.24 -0.83
N LYS A 126 -21.72 1.97 -0.61
CA LYS A 126 -22.54 2.61 0.41
C LYS A 126 -21.94 2.51 1.82
N GLU A 127 -21.49 1.33 2.23
CA GLU A 127 -20.95 1.06 3.57
C GLU A 127 -19.63 1.82 3.82
N ALA A 128 -18.80 1.97 2.78
CA ALA A 128 -17.65 2.86 2.86
C ALA A 128 -18.07 4.32 2.97
N GLY A 129 -19.13 4.73 2.26
CA GLY A 129 -19.73 6.06 2.37
C GLY A 129 -20.34 6.35 3.74
N GLU A 130 -20.93 5.36 4.41
CA GLU A 130 -21.40 5.48 5.79
C GLU A 130 -20.23 5.76 6.74
N THR A 131 -19.13 5.02 6.61
CA THR A 131 -17.91 5.26 7.39
C THR A 131 -17.30 6.63 7.10
N TYR A 132 -17.26 7.02 5.83
CA TYR A 132 -16.75 8.33 5.40
C TYR A 132 -17.52 9.48 6.08
N ARG A 133 -18.87 9.44 6.01
CA ARG A 133 -19.72 10.47 6.64
C ARG A 133 -19.64 10.49 8.17
N ALA A 134 -19.40 9.33 8.79
CA ALA A 134 -19.23 9.25 10.24
C ALA A 134 -17.92 9.91 10.72
N ASN A 135 -16.89 9.95 9.88
CA ASN A 135 -15.56 10.41 10.27
C ASN A 135 -15.15 11.77 9.66
N LEU A 136 -15.81 12.19 8.58
CA LEU A 136 -15.43 13.36 7.79
C LEU A 136 -16.64 14.26 7.51
N SER A 137 -16.45 15.58 7.60
CA SER A 137 -17.54 16.55 7.50
C SER A 137 -17.78 17.13 6.10
N HIS A 138 -16.90 16.83 5.13
CA HIS A 138 -17.03 17.36 3.77
C HIS A 138 -17.96 16.50 2.90
N PRO A 139 -18.57 17.07 1.84
CA PRO A 139 -19.48 16.37 0.95
C PRO A 139 -18.93 15.04 0.39
N LEU A 140 -19.82 14.06 0.27
CA LEU A 140 -19.60 12.80 -0.44
C LEU A 140 -20.65 12.68 -1.55
N VAL A 141 -20.20 12.50 -2.78
CA VAL A 141 -21.04 12.06 -3.89
C VAL A 141 -21.03 10.54 -3.90
N GLU A 142 -22.13 9.94 -3.49
CA GLU A 142 -22.31 8.50 -3.51
C GLU A 142 -22.91 8.07 -4.86
N GLY A 143 -22.15 7.31 -5.65
CA GLY A 143 -22.63 6.83 -6.95
C GLY A 143 -21.54 6.29 -7.87
N ASP A 144 -21.97 5.64 -8.95
CA ASP A 144 -21.08 5.07 -9.96
C ASP A 144 -20.51 6.17 -10.88
N ILE A 145 -19.18 6.33 -10.85
CA ILE A 145 -18.44 7.32 -11.64
C ILE A 145 -18.64 7.15 -13.17
N THR A 146 -19.04 5.97 -13.65
CA THR A 146 -19.31 5.76 -15.07
C THR A 146 -20.55 6.53 -15.55
N GLN A 147 -21.43 6.93 -14.63
CA GLN A 147 -22.65 7.66 -14.93
C GLN A 147 -22.37 9.16 -15.05
N ARG A 148 -22.83 9.76 -16.16
CA ARG A 148 -22.56 11.18 -16.47
C ARG A 148 -23.10 12.13 -15.39
N ASN A 149 -24.31 11.89 -14.90
CA ASN A 149 -24.92 12.68 -13.84
C ASN A 149 -24.12 12.65 -12.52
N ILE A 150 -23.50 11.50 -12.19
CA ILE A 150 -22.66 11.37 -10.99
C ILE A 150 -21.35 12.16 -11.15
N LYS A 151 -20.70 12.06 -12.32
CA LYS A 151 -19.52 12.89 -12.65
C LYS A 151 -19.84 14.38 -12.57
N ASP A 152 -20.93 14.81 -13.20
CA ASP A 152 -21.35 16.21 -13.19
C ASP A 152 -21.69 16.68 -11.77
N GLN A 153 -22.34 15.84 -10.95
CA GLN A 153 -22.61 16.16 -9.54
C GLN A 153 -21.31 16.40 -8.75
N PHE A 154 -20.31 15.53 -8.88
CA PHE A 154 -19.01 15.69 -8.22
C PHE A 154 -18.28 16.95 -8.70
N ILE A 155 -18.16 17.12 -10.02
CA ILE A 155 -17.50 18.29 -10.63
C ILE A 155 -18.16 19.59 -10.16
N ASN A 156 -19.49 19.66 -10.17
CA ASN A 156 -20.23 20.84 -9.73
C ASN A 156 -20.07 21.10 -8.22
N THR A 157 -20.02 20.04 -7.41
CA THR A 157 -19.82 20.14 -5.95
C THR A 157 -18.45 20.73 -5.64
N VAL A 158 -17.41 20.26 -6.34
CA VAL A 158 -16.04 20.78 -6.23
C VAL A 158 -15.96 22.22 -6.74
N LYS A 159 -16.44 22.52 -7.96
CA LYS A 159 -16.40 23.87 -8.55
C LYS A 159 -17.13 24.91 -7.70
N LYS A 160 -18.29 24.56 -7.12
CA LYS A 160 -19.06 25.44 -6.22
C LYS A 160 -18.24 25.86 -5.00
N GLN A 161 -17.49 24.93 -4.42
CA GLN A 161 -16.66 25.22 -3.24
C GLN A 161 -15.39 26.00 -3.58
N LEU A 162 -14.83 25.78 -4.78
CA LEU A 162 -13.67 26.50 -5.27
C LEU A 162 -13.95 27.98 -5.57
N LYS A 163 -15.21 28.35 -5.88
CA LYS A 163 -15.61 29.73 -6.19
C LYS A 163 -14.72 30.37 -7.28
N GLY A 164 -14.43 29.61 -8.34
CA GLY A 164 -13.58 30.05 -9.46
C GLY A 164 -12.07 29.86 -9.25
N LYS A 165 -11.61 29.43 -8.07
CA LYS A 165 -10.21 29.01 -7.86
C LYS A 165 -9.92 27.66 -8.53
N SER A 166 -8.65 27.38 -8.79
CA SER A 166 -8.20 26.07 -9.27
C SER A 166 -8.12 25.07 -8.12
N LEU A 167 -8.49 23.81 -8.39
CA LEU A 167 -8.29 22.69 -7.45
C LEU A 167 -6.79 22.42 -7.29
N THR A 168 -6.27 22.33 -6.07
CA THR A 168 -4.84 22.03 -5.87
C THR A 168 -4.55 20.57 -6.19
N VAL A 169 -5.27 19.62 -5.60
CA VAL A 169 -5.05 18.20 -5.80
C VAL A 169 -6.36 17.48 -6.14
N LEU A 170 -6.34 16.66 -7.18
CA LEU A 170 -7.32 15.59 -7.35
C LEU A 170 -6.62 14.26 -7.11
N SER A 171 -7.16 13.46 -6.20
CA SER A 171 -6.61 12.16 -5.86
C SER A 171 -7.53 11.01 -6.24
N GLY A 172 -6.99 9.80 -6.36
CA GLY A 172 -7.83 8.60 -6.44
C GLY A 172 -7.09 7.28 -6.64
N GLY A 173 -7.62 6.24 -5.99
CA GLY A 173 -7.15 4.86 -6.09
C GLY A 173 -8.03 4.04 -7.04
N PHE A 174 -7.85 4.20 -8.35
CA PHE A 174 -8.73 3.55 -9.33
C PHE A 174 -8.58 2.01 -9.34
N PRO A 175 -9.68 1.25 -9.43
CA PRO A 175 -9.62 -0.22 -9.47
C PRO A 175 -8.83 -0.75 -10.67
N CYS A 176 -7.96 -1.74 -10.43
CA CYS A 176 -7.07 -2.34 -11.44
C CYS A 176 -7.56 -3.72 -11.95
N GLN A 177 -8.88 -3.95 -11.96
CA GLN A 177 -9.45 -5.28 -12.24
C GLN A 177 -9.45 -5.67 -13.74
N GLY A 178 -9.32 -4.71 -14.67
CA GLY A 178 -9.43 -4.93 -16.12
C GLY A 178 -8.15 -5.31 -16.86
N PHE A 179 -6.96 -5.16 -16.27
CA PHE A 179 -5.69 -5.26 -16.99
C PHE A 179 -5.13 -6.71 -17.06
N SER A 180 -5.97 -7.68 -17.42
CA SER A 180 -5.59 -9.10 -17.51
C SER A 180 -5.14 -9.54 -18.93
N MET A 181 -4.35 -10.62 -18.97
CA MET A 181 -3.41 -11.03 -20.03
C MET A 181 -4.00 -11.66 -21.32
N SER A 182 -5.07 -11.15 -21.91
CA SER A 182 -5.49 -11.59 -23.26
C SER A 182 -4.93 -10.66 -24.34
N GLY A 183 -4.38 -11.25 -25.39
CA GLY A 183 -3.51 -10.61 -26.37
C GLY A 183 -4.11 -9.42 -27.14
N SER A 184 -3.19 -8.59 -27.65
CA SER A 184 -3.35 -7.74 -28.85
C SER A 184 -4.63 -6.91 -29.02
N ARG A 185 -5.34 -6.53 -27.95
CA ARG A 185 -6.38 -5.47 -27.93
C ARG A 185 -6.45 -4.72 -26.58
N ILE A 186 -5.29 -4.29 -26.08
CA ILE A 186 -5.14 -3.55 -24.80
C ILE A 186 -5.92 -2.21 -24.75
N ILE A 187 -6.45 -1.72 -25.88
CA ILE A 187 -6.99 -0.35 -26.01
C ILE A 187 -8.53 -0.30 -25.85
N GLU A 188 -9.24 -1.42 -25.96
CA GLU A 188 -10.72 -1.46 -26.04
C GLU A 188 -11.42 -2.35 -25.00
N ASP A 189 -10.75 -2.77 -23.94
CA ASP A 189 -11.49 -3.43 -22.85
C ASP A 189 -12.35 -2.39 -22.11
N GLN A 190 -13.68 -2.52 -22.21
CA GLN A 190 -14.67 -1.71 -21.49
C GLN A 190 -14.39 -1.67 -19.97
N ARG A 191 -13.67 -2.65 -19.42
CA ARG A 191 -13.35 -2.76 -17.98
C ARG A 191 -12.19 -1.87 -17.53
N ASN A 192 -11.51 -1.17 -18.44
CA ASN A 192 -10.64 -0.03 -18.12
C ASN A 192 -11.41 1.30 -18.05
N SER A 193 -12.76 1.26 -17.99
CA SER A 193 -13.64 2.44 -17.94
C SER A 193 -13.31 3.37 -16.79
N LEU A 194 -13.17 2.86 -15.56
CA LEU A 194 -13.04 3.70 -14.37
C LEU A 194 -11.80 4.62 -14.41
N TYR A 195 -10.69 4.15 -14.99
CA TYR A 195 -9.52 4.99 -15.21
C TYR A 195 -9.80 6.09 -16.26
N LYS A 196 -10.54 5.77 -17.34
CA LYS A 196 -10.95 6.77 -18.33
C LYS A 196 -11.93 7.79 -17.72
N ASP A 197 -12.84 7.37 -16.86
CA ASP A 197 -13.74 8.26 -16.13
C ASP A 197 -12.96 9.23 -15.21
N MET A 198 -11.92 8.74 -14.54
CA MET A 198 -10.99 9.60 -13.79
C MET A 198 -10.31 10.63 -14.72
N LEU A 199 -9.84 10.22 -15.91
CA LEU A 199 -9.25 11.14 -16.90
C LEU A 199 -10.24 12.20 -17.39
N GLU A 200 -11.52 11.85 -17.57
CA GLU A 200 -12.56 12.82 -17.91
C GLU A 200 -12.73 13.87 -16.82
N ILE A 201 -12.80 13.47 -15.55
CA ILE A 201 -12.88 14.42 -14.43
C ILE A 201 -11.62 15.29 -14.34
N ILE A 202 -10.42 14.71 -14.53
CA ILE A 202 -9.17 15.49 -14.61
C ILE A 202 -9.23 16.51 -15.74
N LYS A 203 -9.76 16.13 -16.91
CA LYS A 203 -9.92 17.03 -18.06
C LYS A 203 -10.87 18.19 -17.78
N GLU A 204 -11.92 17.97 -16.99
CA GLU A 204 -12.94 18.98 -16.64
C GLU A 204 -12.57 19.88 -15.46
N LEU A 205 -11.91 19.32 -14.43
CA LEU A 205 -11.50 20.06 -13.23
C LEU A 205 -10.13 20.70 -13.36
N GLN A 206 -9.27 20.15 -14.21
CA GLN A 206 -7.96 20.72 -14.53
C GLN A 206 -7.12 21.03 -13.27
N PRO A 207 -7.02 20.11 -12.28
CA PRO A 207 -6.31 20.36 -11.02
C PRO A 207 -4.84 20.72 -11.22
N GLN A 208 -4.21 21.35 -10.24
CA GLN A 208 -2.78 21.66 -10.31
C GLN A 208 -1.93 20.38 -10.21
N PHE A 209 -2.33 19.47 -9.32
CA PHE A 209 -1.72 18.18 -9.08
C PHE A 209 -2.73 17.03 -9.18
N ILE A 210 -2.22 15.87 -9.57
CA ILE A 210 -2.92 14.59 -9.55
C ILE A 210 -2.10 13.63 -8.68
N VAL A 211 -2.78 12.96 -7.75
CA VAL A 211 -2.19 11.85 -6.98
C VAL A 211 -2.98 10.58 -7.25
N ALA A 212 -2.39 9.65 -7.98
CA ALA A 212 -3.04 8.36 -8.25
C ALA A 212 -2.33 7.23 -7.52
N GLU A 213 -3.12 6.36 -6.87
CA GLU A 213 -2.62 5.20 -6.15
C GLU A 213 -2.99 3.91 -6.89
N ASN A 214 -2.10 2.91 -6.83
CA ASN A 214 -2.46 1.55 -7.19
C ASN A 214 -1.60 0.49 -6.48
N VAL A 215 -1.96 -0.79 -6.65
CA VAL A 215 -1.16 -1.91 -6.13
C VAL A 215 0.20 -2.01 -6.83
N LYS A 216 1.25 -2.42 -6.09
CA LYS A 216 2.62 -2.65 -6.64
C LYS A 216 2.64 -3.52 -7.91
N GLY A 217 1.72 -4.47 -8.02
CA GLY A 217 1.60 -5.37 -9.17
C GLY A 217 1.41 -4.66 -10.52
N LEU A 218 0.80 -3.45 -10.53
CA LEU A 218 0.55 -2.65 -11.73
C LEU A 218 1.84 -2.39 -12.54
N ARG A 219 2.98 -2.21 -11.86
CA ARG A 219 4.26 -1.92 -12.53
C ARG A 219 4.78 -3.05 -13.40
N SER A 220 4.43 -4.29 -13.05
CA SER A 220 4.85 -5.49 -13.80
C SER A 220 3.80 -5.96 -14.81
N MET A 221 2.61 -5.39 -14.73
CA MET A 221 1.44 -5.78 -15.50
C MET A 221 1.65 -5.52 -16.99
N LEU A 222 1.34 -6.51 -17.82
CA LEU A 222 1.59 -6.47 -19.27
C LEU A 222 3.03 -6.04 -19.62
N LYS A 223 4.01 -6.52 -18.84
CA LYS A 223 5.44 -6.17 -18.97
C LYS A 223 5.70 -4.66 -18.80
N GLY A 224 4.93 -3.99 -17.94
CA GLY A 224 5.07 -2.56 -17.62
C GLY A 224 4.33 -1.61 -18.54
N LYS A 225 3.62 -2.12 -19.56
CA LYS A 225 2.87 -1.30 -20.52
C LYS A 225 1.71 -0.52 -19.88
N VAL A 226 1.14 -1.01 -18.79
CA VAL A 226 0.05 -0.34 -18.08
C VAL A 226 0.54 0.98 -17.45
N GLU A 227 1.67 0.94 -16.73
CA GLU A 227 2.30 2.14 -16.17
C GLU A 227 2.66 3.15 -17.27
N ASP A 228 3.20 2.67 -18.40
CA ASP A 228 3.58 3.55 -19.52
C ASP A 228 2.36 4.22 -20.16
N LYS A 229 1.25 3.48 -20.31
CA LYS A 229 -0.02 4.03 -20.82
C LYS A 229 -0.57 5.10 -19.87
N ILE A 230 -0.58 4.83 -18.56
CA ILE A 230 -1.06 5.80 -17.56
C ILE A 230 -0.22 7.09 -17.62
N LYS A 231 1.11 6.96 -17.68
CA LYS A 231 1.99 8.13 -17.82
C LYS A 231 1.73 8.88 -19.13
N ALA A 232 1.55 8.18 -20.24
CA ALA A 232 1.27 8.80 -21.53
C ALA A 232 -0.08 9.55 -21.54
N ASP A 233 -1.12 8.96 -20.97
CA ASP A 233 -2.45 9.58 -20.89
C ASP A 233 -2.47 10.83 -20.01
N ILE A 234 -1.81 10.78 -18.84
CA ILE A 234 -1.66 11.94 -17.95
C ILE A 234 -0.86 13.06 -18.64
N ARG A 235 0.22 12.72 -19.37
CA ARG A 235 0.98 13.68 -20.17
C ARG A 235 0.17 14.30 -21.30
N ALA A 236 -0.68 13.51 -21.97
CA ALA A 236 -1.57 14.01 -23.01
C ALA A 236 -2.58 15.05 -22.50
N LEU A 237 -2.87 15.06 -21.18
CA LEU A 237 -3.67 16.10 -20.52
C LEU A 237 -2.85 17.32 -20.07
N GLY A 238 -1.55 17.37 -20.36
CA GLY A 238 -0.66 18.49 -20.05
C GLY A 238 0.00 18.43 -18.67
N TYR A 239 0.16 17.23 -18.09
CA TYR A 239 0.82 17.05 -16.79
C TYR A 239 2.14 16.31 -16.94
N GLU A 240 3.16 16.77 -16.23
CA GLU A 240 4.37 15.97 -16.02
C GLU A 240 4.17 15.02 -14.84
N VAL A 241 4.67 13.80 -14.95
CA VAL A 241 4.40 12.69 -14.01
C VAL A 241 5.67 12.03 -13.50
N ASN A 242 5.76 11.84 -12.19
CA ASN A 242 6.73 11.00 -11.51
C ASN A 242 6.02 9.85 -10.79
N VAL A 243 6.65 8.68 -10.72
CA VAL A 243 6.06 7.49 -10.10
C VAL A 243 7.11 6.78 -9.27
N THR A 244 6.69 6.26 -8.12
CA THR A 244 7.51 5.36 -7.31
C THR A 244 6.64 4.35 -6.55
N VAL A 245 7.28 3.42 -5.86
CA VAL A 245 6.62 2.55 -4.89
C VAL A 245 6.93 3.04 -3.48
N LEU A 246 5.90 3.30 -2.70
CA LEU A 246 6.02 3.59 -1.26
C LEU A 246 5.55 2.39 -0.45
N ASN A 247 6.21 2.15 0.69
CA ASN A 247 5.80 1.14 1.66
C ASN A 247 5.34 1.83 2.95
N ALA A 248 4.10 1.58 3.35
CA ALA A 248 3.50 2.21 4.54
C ALA A 248 4.30 1.98 5.83
N ALA A 249 5.06 0.88 5.92
CA ALA A 249 5.91 0.58 7.08
C ALA A 249 7.01 1.63 7.32
N TYR A 250 7.38 2.41 6.31
CA TYR A 250 8.33 3.51 6.45
C TYR A 250 7.72 4.79 7.05
N TYR A 251 6.42 4.80 7.28
CA TYR A 251 5.64 5.97 7.71
C TYR A 251 4.80 5.61 8.95
N TYR A 252 5.43 4.91 9.89
CA TYR A 252 4.86 4.51 11.19
C TYR A 252 3.63 3.58 11.15
N VAL A 253 3.19 3.13 9.98
CA VAL A 253 2.10 2.14 9.88
C VAL A 253 2.66 0.74 10.19
N PRO A 254 2.08 -0.04 11.12
CA PRO A 254 2.55 -1.38 11.49
C PRO A 254 2.19 -2.45 10.46
N GLN A 255 2.35 -2.15 9.17
CA GLN A 255 1.97 -2.99 8.05
C GLN A 255 2.92 -2.80 6.87
N LYS A 256 3.51 -3.89 6.38
CA LYS A 256 4.19 -3.92 5.08
C LYS A 256 3.16 -3.85 3.97
N ARG A 257 2.92 -2.66 3.43
CA ARG A 257 1.96 -2.40 2.36
C ARG A 257 2.59 -1.51 1.30
N GLU A 258 2.94 -2.12 0.18
CA GLU A 258 3.53 -1.42 -0.95
C GLU A 258 2.46 -0.95 -1.93
N ARG A 259 2.58 0.30 -2.37
CA ARG A 259 1.69 0.95 -3.34
C ARG A 259 2.48 1.77 -4.34
N VAL A 260 2.04 1.72 -5.58
CA VAL A 260 2.53 2.60 -6.65
C VAL A 260 1.84 3.93 -6.49
N ILE A 261 2.60 5.00 -6.38
CA ILE A 261 2.10 6.36 -6.24
C ILE A 261 2.57 7.15 -7.44
N PHE A 262 1.61 7.67 -8.21
CA PHE A 262 1.85 8.62 -9.28
C PHE A 262 1.58 10.01 -8.75
N ILE A 263 2.55 10.92 -8.87
CA ILE A 263 2.37 12.34 -8.62
C ILE A 263 2.60 13.06 -9.94
N ALA A 264 1.60 13.78 -10.39
CA ALA A 264 1.67 14.55 -11.62
C ALA A 264 1.21 15.98 -11.40
N ASN A 265 1.82 16.94 -12.10
CA ASN A 265 1.41 18.34 -12.02
C ASN A 265 1.53 19.03 -13.37
N ARG A 266 0.76 20.10 -13.53
CA ARG A 266 0.69 20.91 -14.76
C ARG A 266 1.16 22.36 -14.57
N ILE A 267 1.76 22.64 -13.42
CA ILE A 267 2.18 23.97 -13.00
C ILE A 267 3.71 24.11 -13.02
N ASN A 268 4.39 23.20 -13.71
CA ASN A 268 5.85 23.15 -13.87
C ASN A 268 6.60 23.10 -12.52
N LYS A 269 6.04 22.40 -11.54
CA LYS A 269 6.72 22.07 -10.28
C LYS A 269 7.40 20.72 -10.36
N VAL A 270 8.32 20.45 -9.44
CA VAL A 270 8.95 19.13 -9.31
C VAL A 270 7.96 18.21 -8.60
N ASN A 271 7.68 17.04 -9.19
CA ASN A 271 6.87 16.01 -8.55
C ASN A 271 7.74 15.25 -7.54
N GLN A 272 7.58 15.57 -6.25
CA GLN A 272 8.37 14.98 -5.16
C GLN A 272 7.62 13.86 -4.44
N HIS A 273 8.35 12.84 -3.98
CA HIS A 273 7.86 11.77 -3.12
C HIS A 273 8.59 11.82 -1.77
N PRO A 274 7.91 11.51 -0.66
CA PRO A 274 8.55 11.55 0.64
C PRO A 274 9.64 10.47 0.74
N THR A 275 10.77 10.82 1.33
CA THR A 275 11.76 9.83 1.75
C THR A 275 11.18 8.95 2.86
N PRO A 276 11.61 7.68 2.98
CA PRO A 276 11.34 6.88 4.16
C PRO A 276 11.67 7.63 5.45
N LEU A 277 10.75 7.65 6.42
CA LEU A 277 10.97 8.26 7.74
C LEU A 277 11.59 7.28 8.75
N LEU A 278 11.50 6.00 8.44
CA LEU A 278 12.06 4.92 9.24
C LEU A 278 13.11 4.16 8.44
N GLU A 279 14.12 3.67 9.13
CA GLU A 279 15.09 2.77 8.55
C GLU A 279 14.55 1.33 8.44
N PRO A 280 15.00 0.53 7.46
CA PRO A 280 14.66 -0.89 7.39
C PRO A 280 15.00 -1.61 8.70
N GLY A 281 13.99 -2.20 9.34
CA GLY A 281 14.14 -2.91 10.62
C GLY A 281 13.66 -2.12 11.84
N SER A 282 13.44 -0.81 11.70
CA SER A 282 12.91 0.08 12.75
C SER A 282 11.40 0.32 12.63
N TYR A 283 10.67 -0.64 12.04
CA TYR A 283 9.23 -0.49 11.81
C TYR A 283 8.43 -0.68 13.10
N VAL A 284 7.34 0.09 13.23
CA VAL A 284 6.34 -0.15 14.28
C VAL A 284 5.79 -1.56 14.14
N THR A 285 5.86 -2.31 15.22
CA THR A 285 5.39 -3.70 15.28
C THR A 285 3.89 -3.74 15.53
N THR A 286 3.26 -4.85 15.15
CA THR A 286 1.85 -5.09 15.51
C THR A 286 1.63 -5.03 17.02
N LYS A 287 2.59 -5.53 17.82
CA LYS A 287 2.47 -5.46 19.28
C LYS A 287 2.43 -4.00 19.76
N GLU A 288 3.34 -3.15 19.32
CA GLU A 288 3.35 -1.74 19.74
C GLU A 288 2.06 -1.00 19.37
N ALA A 289 1.46 -1.35 18.23
CA ALA A 289 0.27 -0.65 17.74
C ALA A 289 -1.06 -1.05 18.41
N ILE A 290 -1.17 -2.27 18.96
CA ILE A 290 -2.44 -2.81 19.49
C ILE A 290 -2.29 -3.57 20.81
N ALA A 291 -1.16 -3.44 21.52
CA ALA A 291 -0.95 -4.14 22.79
C ALA A 291 -1.94 -3.71 23.88
N ASP A 292 -2.34 -2.44 23.87
CA ASP A 292 -3.36 -1.87 24.75
C ASP A 292 -4.73 -2.55 24.58
N LEU A 293 -5.00 -3.13 23.42
CA LEU A 293 -6.25 -3.83 23.13
C LEU A 293 -6.28 -5.29 23.61
N ILE A 294 -5.14 -5.86 24.03
CA ILE A 294 -5.04 -7.30 24.37
C ILE A 294 -5.85 -7.64 25.63
N ASP A 295 -5.84 -6.74 26.61
CA ASP A 295 -6.49 -6.95 27.91
C ASP A 295 -7.90 -6.33 27.96
N LEU A 296 -8.36 -5.72 26.86
CA LEU A 296 -9.73 -5.22 26.77
C LEU A 296 -10.71 -6.39 26.75
N LYS A 297 -11.73 -6.31 27.62
CA LYS A 297 -12.81 -7.29 27.62
C LYS A 297 -13.63 -7.15 26.35
N ASP A 298 -14.06 -8.29 25.80
CA ASP A 298 -14.98 -8.32 24.67
C ASP A 298 -16.29 -7.59 25.05
N ASP A 299 -16.69 -6.62 24.23
CA ASP A 299 -18.00 -5.99 24.28
C ASP A 299 -18.87 -6.57 23.17
N GLU A 300 -19.79 -7.47 23.52
CA GLU A 300 -20.69 -8.14 22.56
C GLU A 300 -21.69 -7.17 21.90
N ALA A 301 -21.93 -5.98 22.48
CA ALA A 301 -22.80 -4.98 21.88
C ALA A 301 -22.10 -4.20 20.76
N PHE A 302 -20.77 -4.21 20.73
CA PHE A 302 -19.95 -3.46 19.78
C PHE A 302 -19.15 -4.34 18.81
N ASN A 303 -18.62 -5.48 19.28
CA ASN A 303 -17.72 -6.34 18.52
C ASN A 303 -18.41 -7.56 17.91
N HIS A 304 -17.84 -8.06 16.81
CA HIS A 304 -18.15 -9.39 16.30
C HIS A 304 -17.87 -10.44 17.38
N VAL A 305 -18.89 -11.22 17.79
CA VAL A 305 -18.72 -12.36 18.71
C VAL A 305 -17.84 -13.41 18.06
N ARG A 306 -16.61 -13.59 18.56
CA ARG A 306 -15.64 -14.53 17.98
C ARG A 306 -16.27 -15.90 17.81
N THR A 307 -16.16 -16.48 16.62
CA THR A 307 -16.58 -17.86 16.40
C THR A 307 -15.71 -18.75 17.27
N LYS A 308 -16.30 -19.48 18.22
CA LYS A 308 -15.57 -20.47 19.01
C LYS A 308 -15.15 -21.59 18.07
N HIS A 309 -13.90 -21.59 17.64
CA HIS A 309 -13.30 -22.73 16.95
C HIS A 309 -13.05 -23.82 18.00
N SER A 310 -13.87 -24.86 17.97
CA SER A 310 -13.66 -26.13 18.69
C SER A 310 -12.44 -26.88 18.16
#